data_AF-A0A1B6G9C0-F1
#
_entry.id   AF-A0A1B6G9C0-F1
#
_cell.length_a   1.000
_cell.length_b   1.000
_cell.length_c   1.000
_cell.angle_alpha   90.00
_cell.angle_beta   90.00
_cell.angle_gamma   90.00
#
_symmetry.space_group_name_H-M   'P 1'
#
loop_
_entity.id
_entity.type
_entity.pdbx_description
1 polymer ?
#
loop_
_entity_poly.entity_id
_entity_poly.type
_entity_poly.pdbx_seq_one_letter_code
_entity_poly.pdbx_strand_id
1 'polypeptide(L)'
;KCDDFLPKLVIFEVDRVFWPFQVETDVVPPFGLRRYQPISTENTTKGHLWSGDFEGRELFDSKGRVIQVYSYASEAISTVWKKGTKIAVIATTTKIPTVKHLLRLF
;
A
#
# COMPACT_ATOMS: atom_id res chain seq x y z
N LYS A 1 -10.56 -29.84 -1.42
CA LYS A 1 -10.44 -28.83 -2.50
C LYS A 1 -11.26 -27.63 -2.05
N CYS A 2 -10.59 -26.53 -1.71
CA CYS A 2 -11.22 -25.26 -1.33
C CYS A 2 -11.32 -24.34 -2.57
N ASP A 3 -11.36 -24.93 -3.76
CA ASP A 3 -11.19 -24.23 -5.04
C ASP A 3 -12.46 -23.49 -5.49
N ASP A 4 -13.59 -23.67 -4.77
CA ASP A 4 -14.89 -23.12 -5.15
C ASP A 4 -15.34 -21.90 -4.32
N PHE A 5 -14.58 -21.50 -3.29
CA PHE A 5 -14.96 -20.32 -2.50
C PHE A 5 -14.33 -19.05 -3.07
N LEU A 6 -15.09 -18.39 -3.96
CA LEU A 6 -14.80 -17.03 -4.39
C LEU A 6 -15.75 -16.06 -3.68
N PRO A 7 -15.27 -15.24 -2.74
CA PRO A 7 -16.12 -14.26 -2.07
C PRO A 7 -16.64 -13.23 -3.07
N LYS A 8 -17.90 -12.80 -2.91
CA LYS A 8 -18.46 -11.72 -3.74
C LYS A 8 -17.90 -10.34 -3.37
N LEU A 9 -17.47 -10.21 -2.11
CA LEU A 9 -16.93 -8.99 -1.53
C LEU A 9 -15.83 -9.35 -0.52
N VAL A 10 -14.70 -8.67 -0.60
CA VAL A 10 -13.66 -8.66 0.45
C VAL A 10 -13.50 -7.23 0.94
N ILE A 11 -13.46 -7.08 2.26
CA ILE A 11 -13.27 -5.81 2.94
C ILE A 11 -11.91 -5.83 3.61
N PHE A 12 -11.06 -4.88 3.27
CA PHE A 12 -9.75 -4.70 3.90
C PHE A 12 -9.76 -3.50 4.82
N GLU A 13 -9.20 -3.68 6.02
CA GLU A 13 -8.70 -2.53 6.78
C GLU A 13 -7.50 -1.94 6.04
N VAL A 14 -7.18 -0.65 6.24
CA VAL A 14 -6.11 0.01 5.48
C VAL A 14 -4.76 -0.07 6.17
N ASP A 15 -4.72 0.38 7.42
CA ASP A 15 -3.48 0.48 8.15
C ASP A 15 -2.98 -0.93 8.48
N ARG A 16 -1.67 -1.16 8.38
CA ARG A 16 -1.05 -2.48 8.59
C ARG A 16 -1.54 -3.60 7.64
N VAL A 17 -2.34 -3.30 6.62
CA VAL A 17 -2.79 -4.26 5.59
C VAL A 17 -2.25 -3.89 4.22
N PHE A 18 -2.53 -2.68 3.72
CA PHE A 18 -1.97 -2.19 2.45
C PHE A 18 -0.54 -1.74 2.63
N TRP A 19 -0.25 -1.17 3.80
CA TRP A 19 1.03 -0.59 4.14
C TRP A 19 1.39 -0.85 5.60
N PRO A 20 2.68 -0.89 5.95
CA PRO A 20 3.16 -1.22 7.29
C PRO A 20 3.11 -0.03 8.25
N PHE A 21 2.21 0.94 8.09
CA PHE A 21 2.14 2.15 8.93
C PHE A 21 0.69 2.56 9.27
N GLN A 22 0.54 3.47 10.23
CA GLN A 22 -0.73 4.13 10.52
C GLN A 22 -0.75 5.53 9.90
N VAL A 23 -1.77 5.80 9.08
CA VAL A 23 -1.90 7.10 8.38
C VAL A 23 -1.97 8.27 9.36
N GLU A 24 -2.52 8.04 10.54
CA GLU A 24 -2.75 9.09 11.54
C GLU A 24 -1.44 9.59 12.18
N THR A 25 -0.49 8.70 12.42
CA THR A 25 0.68 8.97 13.28
C THR A 25 2.01 8.88 12.54
N ASP A 26 2.16 7.96 11.60
CA ASP A 26 3.48 7.53 11.14
C ASP A 26 3.96 8.35 9.92
N VAL A 27 3.03 8.95 9.19
CA VAL A 27 3.27 9.63 7.92
C VAL A 27 2.72 11.04 7.88
N VAL A 28 3.28 11.87 6.99
CA VAL A 28 2.91 13.29 6.88
C VAL A 28 2.48 13.62 5.45
N PRO A 29 1.17 13.73 5.18
CA PRO A 29 0.69 14.10 3.85
C PRO A 29 1.09 15.54 3.45
N PRO A 30 1.01 15.91 2.16
CA PRO A 30 0.62 15.07 1.03
C PRO A 30 1.69 14.04 0.66
N PHE A 31 1.27 13.02 -0.09
CA PHE A 31 2.15 12.00 -0.64
C PHE A 31 2.43 12.27 -2.12
N GLY A 32 3.59 11.82 -2.59
CA GLY A 32 3.95 11.90 -3.99
C GLY A 32 4.66 10.64 -4.47
N LEU A 33 4.70 10.48 -5.79
CA LEU A 33 5.48 9.45 -6.46
C LEU A 33 6.62 10.10 -7.22
N ARG A 34 7.85 9.60 -7.06
CA ARG A 34 9.02 10.04 -7.84
C ARG A 34 9.79 8.83 -8.36
N ARG A 35 10.62 9.04 -9.38
CA ARG A 35 11.49 7.96 -9.88
C ARG A 35 12.38 7.48 -8.75
N TYR A 36 12.51 6.16 -8.62
CA TYR A 36 13.43 5.54 -7.67
C TYR A 36 14.84 6.11 -7.85
N GLN A 37 15.41 6.60 -6.76
CA GLN A 37 16.80 7.04 -6.70
C GLN A 37 17.51 6.12 -5.71
N PRO A 38 18.42 5.23 -6.13
CA PRO A 38 19.14 4.39 -5.19
C PRO A 38 20.01 5.28 -4.29
N ILE A 39 19.61 5.41 -3.02
CA ILE A 39 20.38 6.15 -2.02
C ILE A 39 21.45 5.18 -1.49
N SER A 40 22.70 5.63 -1.40
CA SER A 40 23.90 4.85 -1.04
C SER A 40 23.92 4.24 0.38
N THR A 41 22.81 4.24 1.10
CA THR A 41 22.64 3.71 2.47
C THR A 41 21.68 2.53 2.54
N GLU A 42 21.38 1.87 1.42
CA GLU A 42 20.60 0.63 1.40
C GLU A 42 21.41 -0.54 1.98
N ASN A 43 21.42 -0.61 3.31
CA ASN A 43 21.66 -1.86 4.02
C ASN A 43 20.51 -2.79 3.67
N THR A 44 20.80 -3.67 2.71
CA THR A 44 20.11 -4.92 2.37
C THR A 44 19.35 -5.59 3.53
N THR A 45 18.19 -5.07 3.92
CA THR A 45 17.09 -5.91 4.40
C THR A 45 16.41 -6.50 3.18
N LYS A 46 17.12 -7.45 2.55
CA LYS A 46 16.51 -8.44 1.66
C LYS A 46 15.53 -9.27 2.49
N GLY A 47 14.31 -8.75 2.64
CA GLY A 47 13.28 -9.39 3.43
C GLY A 47 12.10 -8.45 3.64
N HIS A 48 11.11 -8.55 2.76
CA HIS A 48 9.71 -8.16 2.98
C HIS A 48 9.20 -6.72 2.84
N LEU A 49 9.99 -5.63 2.95
CA LEU A 49 9.46 -4.27 2.84
C LEU A 49 10.10 -3.52 1.66
N TRP A 50 9.47 -3.56 0.48
CA TRP A 50 9.96 -2.87 -0.72
C TRP A 50 9.41 -1.45 -0.85
N SER A 51 10.26 -0.57 -1.35
CA SER A 51 9.88 0.74 -1.89
C SER A 51 9.31 0.59 -3.31
N GLY A 52 8.16 -0.09 -3.40
CA GLY A 52 7.20 0.10 -4.50
C GLY A 52 6.99 -1.07 -5.48
N ASP A 53 5.76 -1.13 -6.00
CA ASP A 53 5.45 -1.54 -7.37
C ASP A 53 4.69 -0.43 -8.13
N PHE A 54 4.85 0.84 -7.74
CA PHE A 54 4.32 2.04 -8.42
C PHE A 54 4.99 2.31 -9.79
N GLU A 55 5.18 1.26 -10.60
CA GLU A 55 5.78 1.31 -11.93
C GLU A 55 7.21 1.87 -11.92
N GLY A 56 8.02 1.44 -10.95
CA GLY A 56 9.40 1.91 -10.77
C GLY A 56 9.51 3.28 -10.08
N ARG A 57 8.43 3.73 -9.42
CA ARG A 57 8.43 4.94 -8.59
C ARG A 57 8.41 4.57 -7.10
N GLU A 58 8.98 5.46 -6.31
CA GLU A 58 8.92 5.42 -4.84
C GLU A 58 7.88 6.41 -4.31
N LEU A 59 7.16 5.97 -3.29
CA LEU A 59 6.22 6.79 -2.54
C LEU A 59 6.99 7.60 -1.50
N PHE A 60 6.70 8.89 -1.40
CA PHE A 60 7.30 9.75 -0.38
C PHE A 60 6.24 10.63 0.30
N ASP A 61 6.52 11.02 1.53
CA ASP A 61 5.70 11.96 2.30
C ASP A 61 6.17 13.42 2.13
N SER A 62 5.44 14.38 2.69
CA SER A 62 5.78 15.81 2.59
C SER A 62 7.13 16.18 3.23
N LYS A 63 7.69 15.32 4.08
CA LYS A 63 9.03 15.47 4.67
C LYS A 63 10.12 14.85 3.81
N GLY A 64 9.78 14.31 2.64
CA GLY A 64 10.69 13.63 1.73
C GLY A 64 11.10 12.23 2.20
N ARG A 65 10.42 11.68 3.22
CA ARG A 65 10.69 10.30 3.69
C ARG A 65 10.10 9.33 2.69
N VAL A 66 10.90 8.37 2.23
CA VAL A 66 10.42 7.27 1.40
C VAL A 66 9.56 6.36 2.26
N ILE A 67 8.34 6.12 1.83
CA ILE A 67 7.36 5.27 2.50
C ILE A 67 7.37 3.90 1.83
N GLN A 68 7.52 2.86 2.64
CA GLN A 68 7.45 1.47 2.20
C GLN A 68 6.01 0.95 2.25
N VAL A 69 5.68 0.02 1.35
CA VAL A 69 4.37 -0.66 1.29
C VAL A 69 4.59 -2.18 1.28
N TYR A 70 3.55 -2.95 1.60
CA TYR A 70 3.66 -4.40 1.52
C TYR A 70 3.67 -4.83 0.06
N SER A 71 4.79 -5.38 -0.42
CA SER A 71 4.94 -5.81 -1.83
C SER A 71 3.93 -6.86 -2.26
N TYR A 72 3.43 -7.67 -1.32
CA TYR A 72 2.46 -8.73 -1.59
C TYR A 72 1.02 -8.23 -1.55
N ALA A 73 0.76 -7.04 -0.97
CA ALA A 73 -0.59 -6.52 -0.86
C ALA A 73 -1.15 -6.20 -2.24
N SER A 74 -0.37 -5.53 -3.10
CA SER A 74 -0.76 -5.23 -4.48
C SER A 74 -1.04 -6.50 -5.30
N GLU A 75 -0.17 -7.50 -5.21
CA GLU A 75 -0.35 -8.79 -5.87
C GLU A 75 -1.62 -9.49 -5.38
N ALA A 76 -1.81 -9.62 -4.07
CA ALA A 76 -2.98 -10.27 -3.48
C ALA A 76 -4.29 -9.58 -3.87
N ILE A 77 -4.33 -8.25 -3.83
CA ILE A 77 -5.48 -7.43 -4.24
C ILE A 77 -5.75 -7.62 -5.74
N SER A 78 -4.71 -7.59 -6.56
CA SER A 78 -4.80 -7.82 -8.02
C SER A 78 -5.37 -9.21 -8.32
N THR A 79 -4.91 -10.25 -7.62
CA THR A 79 -5.42 -11.61 -7.79
C THR A 79 -6.89 -11.73 -7.42
N VAL A 80 -7.30 -11.17 -6.28
CA VAL A 80 -8.71 -11.21 -5.82
C VAL A 80 -9.62 -10.45 -6.80
N TRP A 81 -9.18 -9.28 -7.26
CA TRP A 81 -9.93 -8.48 -8.23
C TRP A 81 -10.06 -9.17 -9.59
N LYS A 82 -8.97 -9.73 -10.13
CA LYS A 82 -8.97 -10.47 -11.42
C LYS A 82 -9.88 -11.69 -11.41
N LYS A 83 -10.12 -12.30 -10.24
CA LYS A 83 -11.06 -13.40 -10.09
C LYS A 83 -12.53 -12.95 -10.08
N GLY A 84 -12.83 -11.65 -10.11
CA GLY A 84 -14.19 -11.11 -10.16
C GLY A 84 -14.78 -10.77 -8.79
N THR A 85 -13.96 -10.78 -7.72
CA THR A 85 -14.37 -10.35 -6.38
C THR A 85 -14.40 -8.83 -6.28
N LYS A 86 -15.45 -8.26 -5.69
CA LYS A 86 -15.47 -6.82 -5.35
C LYS A 86 -14.58 -6.55 -4.15
N ILE A 87 -13.89 -5.42 -4.17
CA ILE A 87 -13.02 -4.99 -3.08
C ILE A 87 -13.59 -3.72 -2.46
N ALA A 88 -13.70 -3.72 -1.14
CA ALA A 88 -14.04 -2.55 -0.36
C ALA A 88 -12.97 -2.30 0.70
N VAL A 89 -12.90 -1.07 1.17
CA VAL A 89 -11.94 -0.63 2.17
C VAL A 89 -12.69 -0.04 3.36
N ILE A 90 -12.27 -0.42 4.56
CA ILE A 90 -12.69 0.21 5.80
C ILE A 90 -11.49 0.96 6.40
N ALA A 91 -11.73 2.18 6.84
CA ALA A 91 -10.74 2.99 7.52
C ALA A 91 -11.33 3.45 8.86
N THR A 92 -10.62 3.19 9.95
CA THR A 92 -11.01 3.62 11.30
C THR A 92 -10.36 4.95 11.71
N THR A 93 -9.46 5.49 10.87
CA THR A 93 -8.80 6.78 11.10
C THR A 93 -9.71 7.97 10.86
N THR A 94 -9.46 9.06 11.61
CA THR A 94 -10.09 10.37 11.38
C THR A 94 -9.60 11.04 10.08
N LYS A 95 -8.45 10.61 9.54
CA LYS A 95 -7.82 11.18 8.34
C LYS A 95 -8.30 10.53 7.03
N ILE A 96 -9.61 10.43 6.85
CA ILE A 96 -10.22 9.83 5.64
C ILE A 96 -9.70 10.44 4.32
N PRO A 97 -9.53 11.78 4.18
CA PRO A 97 -8.98 12.36 2.95
C PRO A 97 -7.56 11.88 2.64
N THR A 98 -6.75 11.64 3.67
CA THR A 98 -5.38 11.16 3.55
C THR A 98 -5.34 9.70 3.08
N VAL A 99 -6.19 8.84 3.64
CA VAL A 99 -6.35 7.45 3.17
C VAL A 99 -6.81 7.43 1.71
N LYS A 100 -7.81 8.23 1.35
CA LYS A 100 -8.28 8.34 -0.04
C LYS A 100 -7.18 8.80 -1.00
N HIS A 101 -6.28 9.67 -0.54
CA HIS A 101 -5.15 10.10 -1.35
C HIS A 101 -4.18 8.94 -1.62
N LEU A 102 -3.80 8.18 -0.58
CA LEU A 102 -2.93 7.00 -0.73
C LEU A 102 -3.53 5.94 -1.65
N LEU A 103 -4.81 5.60 -1.46
CA LEU A 103 -5.51 4.61 -2.27
C LEU A 103 -5.63 4.99 -3.76
N ARG A 104 -5.45 6.27 -4.12
CA ARG A 104 -5.41 6.71 -5.53
C ARG A 104 -4.04 6.58 -6.17
N LEU A 105 -3.00 6.49 -5.34
CA LEU A 105 -1.63 6.28 -5.79
C LEU A 105 -1.33 4.79 -5.97
N PHE A 106 -2.00 3.95 -5.17
CA PHE A 106 -1.97 2.49 -5.20
C PHE A 106 -2.81 1.93 -6.35
#